data_AF-T1L5P3-F1
#
_entry.id   AF-T1L5P3-F1
#
_cell.length_a   1.000
_cell.length_b   1.000
_cell.length_c   1.000
_cell.angle_alpha   90.00
_cell.angle_beta   90.00
_cell.angle_gamma   90.00
#
_symmetry.space_group_name_H-M   'P 1'
#
loop_
_entity.id
_entity.type
_entity.pdbx_description
1 polymer ?
#
loop_
_entity_poly.entity_id
_entity_poly.type
_entity_poly.pdbx_seq_one_letter_code
_entity_poly.pdbx_strand_id
1 'polypeptide(L)'
;MDFNPVSSIKVLLSLAIAKFGRSDDENSSIEDNVFARHIFDQYVAKTEMRLEIEEEIGLVYDDDYDSDVEDEEIEESGQPQPIEDEDDSDDQAEGATSGESPERMEQSDTSPESSPRNRIPADLSISASTIEKINDYIASGYSYSQAARCFHRPIHKIRKLVELNDKGGSTISKLRQINDYCKIKFDEFRSNGAIIHYWTIQAWARDKAVALNYPDFKASLSFIARFKRSNRIVGRKITRFVTRGEIEGEDAILESARQFVNSVNSLEQSAEIDEDFIFNTDHRRWNMR
;
A
#
# COMPACT_ATOMS: atom_id res chain seq x y z
N MET A 1 10.32 -13.87 -12.65
CA MET A 1 11.02 -13.53 -13.91
C MET A 1 12.49 -13.60 -13.60
N ASP A 2 13.20 -14.54 -14.20
CA ASP A 2 14.63 -14.71 -13.95
C ASP A 2 15.38 -13.64 -14.74
N PHE A 3 15.77 -12.59 -14.05
CA PHE A 3 16.56 -11.50 -14.61
C PHE A 3 17.97 -12.03 -14.91
N ASN A 4 18.37 -12.07 -16.19
CA ASN A 4 19.72 -12.47 -16.57
C ASN A 4 20.63 -11.23 -16.56
N PRO A 5 21.46 -11.03 -15.51
CA PRO A 5 22.24 -9.79 -15.35
C PRO A 5 23.24 -9.58 -16.48
N VAL A 6 23.76 -10.66 -17.07
CA VAL A 6 24.70 -10.60 -18.20
C VAL A 6 24.01 -10.06 -19.45
N SER A 7 22.76 -10.45 -19.68
CA SER A 7 21.97 -9.95 -20.80
C SER A 7 21.62 -8.47 -20.61
N SER A 8 21.26 -8.09 -19.38
CA SER A 8 20.96 -6.69 -19.02
C SER A 8 22.17 -5.76 -19.19
N ILE A 9 23.36 -6.19 -18.78
CA ILE A 9 24.61 -5.43 -18.96
C ILE A 9 24.91 -5.24 -20.44
N LYS A 10 24.73 -6.27 -21.28
CA LYS A 10 24.95 -6.15 -22.73
C LYS A 10 24.00 -5.13 -23.37
N VAL A 11 22.74 -5.10 -22.94
CA VAL A 11 21.75 -4.13 -23.41
C VAL A 11 22.06 -2.71 -22.91
N LEU A 12 22.46 -2.56 -21.65
CA LEU A 12 22.87 -1.26 -21.11
C LEU A 12 24.12 -0.72 -21.81
N LEU A 13 25.11 -1.57 -22.06
CA LEU A 13 26.32 -1.23 -22.78
C LEU A 13 26.02 -0.82 -24.22
N SER A 14 25.15 -1.55 -24.93
CA SER A 14 24.76 -1.19 -26.29
C SER A 14 24.00 0.13 -26.36
N LEU A 15 23.10 0.40 -25.40
CA LEU A 15 22.39 1.68 -25.28
C LEU A 15 23.34 2.83 -24.94
N ALA A 16 24.30 2.61 -24.04
CA ALA A 16 25.31 3.61 -23.68
C ALA A 16 26.19 3.97 -24.89
N ILE A 17 26.71 2.96 -25.62
CA ILE A 17 27.50 3.16 -26.84
C ILE A 17 26.67 3.87 -27.91
N ALA A 18 25.40 3.51 -28.08
CA ALA A 18 24.53 4.15 -29.06
C ALA A 18 24.25 5.63 -28.74
N LYS A 19 24.15 5.98 -27.45
CA LYS A 19 23.80 7.33 -27.00
C LYS A 19 24.99 8.26 -26.87
N PHE A 20 26.13 7.74 -26.43
CA PHE A 20 27.31 8.54 -26.10
C PHE A 20 28.52 8.27 -27.02
N GLY A 21 28.39 7.34 -27.96
CA GLY A 21 29.51 6.91 -28.80
C GLY A 21 30.46 5.97 -28.05
N ARG A 22 31.41 5.40 -28.80
CA ARG A 22 32.52 4.62 -28.22
C ARG A 22 33.61 5.62 -27.83
N SER A 23 33.83 5.79 -26.54
CA SER A 23 34.96 6.56 -26.01
C SER A 23 36.08 5.59 -25.70
N ASP A 24 37.13 5.59 -26.53
CA ASP A 24 38.39 4.89 -26.26
C ASP A 24 39.35 5.78 -25.43
N ASP A 25 38.81 6.66 -24.58
CA ASP A 25 39.64 7.50 -23.71
C ASP A 25 40.33 6.63 -22.66
N GLU A 26 41.61 6.34 -22.90
CA GLU A 26 42.56 5.78 -21.91
C GLU A 26 42.80 6.71 -20.70
N ASN A 27 42.19 7.90 -20.70
CA ASN A 27 42.30 8.92 -19.66
C ASN A 27 41.04 9.02 -18.77
N SER A 28 40.37 7.90 -18.47
CA SER A 28 39.34 7.93 -17.42
C SER A 28 39.96 8.41 -16.11
N SER A 29 39.38 9.45 -15.51
CA SER A 29 39.90 9.99 -14.24
C SER A 29 39.88 8.88 -13.19
N ILE A 30 40.81 8.93 -12.23
CA ILE A 30 40.79 8.03 -11.07
C ILE A 30 39.41 8.11 -10.39
N GLU A 31 38.82 9.31 -10.33
CA GLU A 31 37.49 9.56 -9.78
C GLU A 31 36.39 8.85 -10.59
N ASP A 32 36.47 8.87 -11.92
CA ASP A 32 35.50 8.18 -12.79
C ASP A 32 35.57 6.67 -12.61
N ASN A 33 36.79 6.12 -12.48
CA ASN A 33 36.99 4.69 -12.25
C ASN A 33 36.48 4.26 -10.85
N VAL A 34 36.70 5.09 -9.82
CA VAL A 34 36.17 4.86 -8.47
C VAL A 34 34.64 4.92 -8.47
N PHE A 35 34.06 5.92 -9.12
CA PHE A 35 32.60 6.06 -9.22
C PHE A 35 31.97 4.91 -10.02
N ALA A 36 32.54 4.54 -11.17
CA ALA A 36 32.06 3.43 -11.98
C ALA A 36 32.12 2.10 -11.22
N ARG A 37 33.19 1.89 -10.45
CA ARG A 37 33.33 0.72 -9.58
C ARG A 37 32.29 0.72 -8.47
N HIS A 38 32.02 1.86 -7.85
CA HIS A 38 30.96 1.99 -6.85
C HIS A 38 29.57 1.66 -7.41
N ILE A 39 29.22 2.16 -8.61
CA ILE A 39 27.95 1.82 -9.27
C ILE A 39 27.88 0.32 -9.63
N PHE A 40 29.00 -0.26 -10.07
CA PHE A 40 29.08 -1.69 -10.35
C PHE A 40 28.89 -2.53 -9.08
N ASP A 41 29.55 -2.17 -7.98
CA ASP A 41 29.43 -2.86 -6.70
C ASP A 41 28.00 -2.75 -6.15
N GLN A 42 27.34 -1.59 -6.29
CA GLN A 42 25.91 -1.44 -5.99
C GLN A 42 25.04 -2.36 -6.85
N TYR A 43 25.33 -2.47 -8.15
CA TYR A 43 24.58 -3.35 -9.04
C TYR A 43 24.75 -4.82 -8.66
N VAL A 44 26.00 -5.25 -8.38
CA VAL A 44 26.30 -6.61 -7.92
C VAL A 44 25.59 -6.89 -6.61
N ALA A 45 25.72 -6.02 -5.61
CA ALA A 45 25.04 -6.18 -4.32
C ALA A 45 23.51 -6.19 -4.47
N LYS A 46 22.94 -5.43 -5.40
CA LYS A 46 21.50 -5.49 -5.74
C LYS A 46 21.11 -6.82 -6.38
N THR A 47 21.93 -7.35 -7.28
CA THR A 47 21.67 -8.67 -7.90
C THR A 47 21.85 -9.83 -6.93
N GLU A 48 22.72 -9.69 -5.93
CA GLU A 48 22.97 -10.68 -4.89
C GLU A 48 22.04 -10.54 -3.66
N MET A 49 21.11 -9.58 -3.68
CA MET A 49 20.23 -9.25 -2.54
C MET A 49 20.99 -8.89 -1.24
N ARG A 50 22.19 -8.30 -1.36
CA ARG A 50 23.07 -7.89 -0.23
C ARG A 50 23.05 -6.39 0.05
N LEU A 51 22.18 -5.65 -0.63
CA LEU A 51 22.11 -4.20 -0.51
C LEU A 51 21.13 -3.83 0.60
N GLU A 52 21.67 -3.26 1.68
CA GLU A 52 20.89 -2.80 2.81
C GLU A 52 20.69 -1.29 2.69
N ILE A 53 19.46 -0.84 2.93
CA ILE A 53 19.12 0.59 2.88
C ILE A 53 19.13 1.08 4.32
N GLU A 54 20.10 1.92 4.67
CA GLU A 54 20.03 2.76 5.85
C GLU A 54 18.93 3.80 5.62
N GLU A 55 17.85 3.68 6.40
CA GLU A 55 16.74 4.61 6.35
C GLU A 55 16.71 5.43 7.64
N GLU A 56 16.76 6.75 7.50
CA GLU A 56 16.39 7.65 8.58
C GLU A 56 14.87 7.83 8.60
N ILE A 57 14.28 7.80 9.80
CA ILE A 57 12.87 8.14 9.97
C ILE A 57 12.76 9.65 9.75
N GLY A 58 12.35 10.05 8.55
CA GLY A 58 11.88 11.41 8.34
C GLY A 58 10.62 11.62 9.18
N LEU A 59 10.72 12.40 10.24
CA LEU A 59 9.57 13.01 10.92
C LEU A 59 8.98 14.10 10.02
N VAL A 60 8.55 13.73 8.82
CA VAL A 60 7.61 14.56 8.06
C VAL A 60 6.25 14.04 8.47
N TYR A 61 5.72 14.64 9.53
CA TYR A 61 4.28 14.61 9.75
C TYR A 61 3.68 15.32 8.54
N ASP A 62 3.13 14.56 7.60
CA ASP A 62 2.19 15.07 6.61
C ASP A 62 0.88 15.45 7.35
N ASP A 63 0.97 16.37 8.31
CA ASP A 63 -0.16 16.95 9.03
C ASP A 63 -0.92 17.98 8.15
N ASP A 64 -0.49 18.19 6.91
CA ASP A 64 -1.12 19.10 5.95
C ASP A 64 -2.28 18.43 5.17
N TYR A 65 -2.66 17.18 5.48
CA TYR A 65 -3.80 16.50 4.84
C TYR A 65 -5.11 16.60 5.63
N ASP A 66 -5.29 17.66 6.41
CA ASP A 66 -6.52 17.95 7.17
C ASP A 66 -7.09 19.36 6.90
N SER A 67 -6.86 19.93 5.72
CA SER A 67 -7.51 21.18 5.27
C SER A 67 -8.20 20.97 3.92
N ASP A 68 -9.52 21.09 3.93
CA ASP A 68 -10.38 21.43 2.79
C ASP A 68 -10.67 20.33 1.75
N VAL A 69 -11.29 19.23 2.20
CA VAL A 69 -12.32 18.62 1.34
C VAL A 69 -13.66 19.15 1.84
N GLU A 70 -14.08 20.24 1.23
CA GLU A 70 -15.45 20.73 1.26
C GLU A 70 -16.40 19.56 0.98
N ASP A 71 -17.51 19.53 1.71
CA ASP A 71 -18.62 18.61 1.50
C ASP A 71 -19.04 18.62 0.02
N GLU A 72 -18.56 17.66 -0.78
CA GLU A 72 -19.20 17.33 -2.05
C GLU A 72 -20.53 16.66 -1.70
N GLU A 73 -21.56 17.49 -1.57
CA GLU A 73 -22.97 17.09 -1.65
C GLU A 73 -23.15 16.19 -2.87
N ILE A 74 -23.62 14.98 -2.59
CA ILE A 74 -24.01 14.01 -3.60
C ILE A 74 -25.29 14.56 -4.25
N GLU A 75 -25.17 15.23 -5.40
CA GLU A 75 -26.32 15.47 -6.28
C GLU A 75 -26.78 14.14 -6.90
N GLU A 76 -27.75 13.52 -6.24
CA GLU A 76 -28.56 12.43 -6.79
C GLU A 76 -29.56 13.00 -7.80
N SER A 77 -29.10 13.32 -9.01
CA SER A 77 -29.98 13.66 -10.14
C SER A 77 -30.13 12.45 -11.07
N GLY A 78 -31.27 11.75 -10.97
CA GLY A 78 -31.57 10.62 -11.84
C GLY A 78 -32.99 10.07 -11.68
N GLN A 79 -34.00 10.95 -11.63
CA GLN A 79 -35.39 10.52 -11.82
C GLN A 79 -35.61 10.03 -13.27
N PRO A 80 -36.25 8.87 -13.48
CA PRO A 80 -36.57 8.38 -14.82
C PRO A 80 -37.69 9.22 -15.45
N GLN A 81 -37.48 9.57 -16.73
CA GLN A 81 -38.44 10.29 -17.57
C GLN A 81 -39.65 9.40 -17.92
N PRO A 82 -40.84 10.01 -18.16
CA PRO A 82 -42.08 9.32 -18.44
C PRO A 82 -42.15 8.89 -19.92
N ILE A 83 -42.71 7.71 -20.18
CA ILE A 83 -43.13 7.30 -21.52
C ILE A 83 -44.66 7.33 -21.50
N GLU A 84 -45.21 8.26 -22.29
CA GLU A 84 -46.62 8.36 -22.65
C GLU A 84 -46.93 7.46 -23.86
N ASP A 85 -48.23 7.24 -24.06
CA ASP A 85 -48.96 6.68 -25.23
C ASP A 85 -49.10 5.14 -25.29
N GLU A 86 -50.27 4.52 -25.52
CA GLU A 86 -51.64 4.95 -25.87
C GLU A 86 -52.61 3.73 -25.78
N ASP A 87 -53.91 3.99 -25.51
CA ASP A 87 -55.16 3.24 -25.85
C ASP A 87 -55.36 1.75 -25.43
N ASP A 88 -56.53 1.20 -25.04
CA ASP A 88 -57.94 1.41 -25.42
C ASP A 88 -58.87 0.59 -24.48
N SER A 89 -60.17 0.92 -24.47
CA SER A 89 -61.39 0.16 -24.07
C SER A 89 -62.06 0.34 -22.68
N ASP A 90 -62.96 1.35 -22.65
CA ASP A 90 -64.42 1.34 -22.42
C ASP A 90 -65.12 0.56 -21.27
N ASP A 91 -65.85 1.36 -20.46
CA ASP A 91 -67.26 1.26 -20.05
C ASP A 91 -67.78 0.15 -19.08
N GLN A 92 -68.09 0.52 -17.83
CA GLN A 92 -69.47 0.75 -17.33
C GLN A 92 -69.60 0.90 -15.79
N ALA A 93 -70.10 2.09 -15.39
CA ALA A 93 -71.28 2.34 -14.53
C ALA A 93 -71.33 1.90 -13.04
N GLU A 94 -71.46 2.95 -12.21
CA GLU A 94 -72.45 3.17 -11.12
C GLU A 94 -72.28 2.48 -9.76
N GLY A 95 -72.28 3.30 -8.70
CA GLY A 95 -72.36 2.82 -7.32
C GLY A 95 -72.05 3.87 -6.24
N ALA A 96 -72.86 4.92 -6.17
CA ALA A 96 -72.83 5.92 -5.11
C ALA A 96 -73.07 5.33 -3.71
N THR A 97 -72.29 5.77 -2.71
CA THR A 97 -72.75 5.84 -1.31
C THR A 97 -71.86 6.75 -0.48
N SER A 98 -72.45 7.88 -0.10
CA SER A 98 -72.04 8.87 0.90
C SER A 98 -71.84 8.28 2.30
N GLY A 99 -70.91 8.84 3.07
CA GLY A 99 -70.79 8.56 4.50
C GLY A 99 -69.77 9.45 5.19
N GLU A 100 -70.26 10.54 5.77
CA GLU A 100 -69.63 11.58 6.58
C GLU A 100 -68.50 11.16 7.55
N SER A 101 -67.57 12.12 7.71
CA SER A 101 -66.56 12.23 8.76
C SER A 101 -67.15 12.15 10.19
N PRO A 102 -66.29 11.89 11.20
CA PRO A 102 -65.81 13.06 11.93
C PRO A 102 -64.32 13.03 12.28
N GLU A 103 -63.79 14.24 12.34
CA GLU A 103 -62.50 14.68 12.84
C GLU A 103 -62.08 13.98 14.15
N ARG A 104 -60.85 13.49 14.19
CA ARG A 104 -60.18 13.20 15.46
C ARG A 104 -58.66 13.40 15.37
N MET A 105 -58.26 14.57 15.84
CA MET A 105 -57.15 14.82 16.75
C MET A 105 -55.76 14.35 16.31
N GLU A 106 -54.96 15.35 15.92
CA GLU A 106 -53.51 15.30 15.77
C GLU A 106 -52.82 14.54 16.91
N GLN A 107 -52.07 13.50 16.55
CA GLN A 107 -51.00 12.98 17.38
C GLN A 107 -49.71 13.00 16.56
N SER A 108 -48.86 13.93 16.97
CA SER A 108 -47.48 14.09 16.57
C SER A 108 -46.69 12.83 16.93
N ASP A 109 -46.47 11.96 15.96
CA ASP A 109 -45.40 10.96 16.03
C ASP A 109 -44.17 11.53 15.33
N THR A 110 -43.36 12.26 16.10
CA THR A 110 -41.94 12.47 15.84
C THR A 110 -41.26 11.11 15.80
N SER A 111 -41.20 10.50 14.62
CA SER A 111 -40.43 9.30 14.36
C SER A 111 -38.95 9.67 14.41
N PRO A 112 -38.14 9.09 15.32
CA PRO A 112 -36.72 9.39 15.39
C PRO A 112 -36.02 8.80 14.17
N GLU A 113 -35.51 9.72 13.37
CA GLU A 113 -34.49 9.56 12.35
C GLU A 113 -33.43 8.57 12.80
N SER A 114 -33.56 7.32 12.35
CA SER A 114 -32.65 6.26 12.74
C SER A 114 -31.34 6.45 12.01
N SER A 115 -30.32 6.96 12.69
CA SER A 115 -28.94 6.95 12.21
C SER A 115 -28.57 5.56 11.68
N PRO A 116 -27.87 5.45 10.54
CA PRO A 116 -27.48 4.16 9.99
C PRO A 116 -26.54 3.47 10.98
N ARG A 117 -27.05 2.43 11.66
CA ARG A 117 -26.22 1.54 12.48
C ARG A 117 -25.12 0.99 11.57
N ASN A 118 -23.86 1.15 11.97
CA ASN A 118 -22.68 0.50 11.39
C ASN A 118 -22.83 -1.04 11.47
N ARG A 119 -23.62 -1.62 10.57
CA ARG A 119 -23.86 -3.07 10.51
C ARG A 119 -22.66 -3.71 9.83
N ILE A 120 -21.90 -4.49 10.58
CA ILE A 120 -20.82 -5.32 10.07
C ILE A 120 -21.39 -6.22 8.95
N PRO A 121 -20.77 -6.28 7.76
CA PRO A 121 -21.20 -7.17 6.68
C PRO A 121 -21.32 -8.64 7.13
N ALA A 122 -22.28 -9.36 6.54
CA ALA A 122 -22.62 -10.71 6.97
C ALA A 122 -21.45 -11.70 6.83
N ASP A 123 -20.65 -11.55 5.77
CA ASP A 123 -19.43 -12.31 5.48
C ASP A 123 -18.30 -12.05 6.48
N LEU A 124 -18.26 -10.86 7.09
CA LEU A 124 -17.27 -10.53 8.13
C LEU A 124 -17.74 -10.92 9.54
N SER A 125 -19.03 -11.19 9.71
CA SER A 125 -19.62 -11.58 11.00
C SER A 125 -19.48 -13.06 11.34
N ILE A 126 -19.01 -13.88 10.38
CA ILE A 126 -18.93 -15.33 10.47
C ILE A 126 -17.52 -15.77 10.03
N SER A 127 -16.99 -16.85 10.62
CA SER A 127 -15.67 -17.36 10.22
C SER A 127 -15.67 -17.83 8.76
N ALA A 128 -14.57 -17.59 8.04
CA ALA A 128 -14.40 -18.03 6.66
C ALA A 128 -14.65 -19.54 6.49
N SER A 129 -14.19 -20.36 7.44
CA SER A 129 -14.41 -21.81 7.46
C SER A 129 -15.88 -22.22 7.60
N THR A 130 -16.71 -21.39 8.23
CA THR A 130 -18.15 -21.66 8.33
C THR A 130 -18.85 -21.27 7.03
N ILE A 131 -18.40 -20.20 6.37
CA ILE A 131 -18.92 -19.76 5.07
C ILE A 131 -18.62 -20.82 4.01
N GLU A 132 -17.40 -21.36 3.98
CA GLU A 132 -17.00 -22.44 3.09
C GLU A 132 -17.86 -23.69 3.28
N LYS A 133 -18.04 -24.15 4.52
CA LYS A 133 -18.93 -25.29 4.83
C LYS A 133 -20.38 -25.05 4.39
N ILE A 134 -20.89 -23.83 4.51
CA ILE A 134 -22.23 -23.48 4.05
C ILE A 134 -22.30 -23.58 2.52
N ASN A 135 -21.30 -23.08 1.81
CA ASN A 135 -21.25 -23.13 0.36
C ASN A 135 -21.10 -24.56 -0.15
N ASP A 136 -20.24 -25.38 0.46
CA ASP A 136 -20.08 -26.79 0.12
C ASP A 136 -21.39 -27.57 0.32
N TYR A 137 -22.10 -27.27 1.40
CA TYR A 137 -23.40 -27.87 1.70
C TYR A 137 -24.45 -27.48 0.65
N ILE A 138 -24.50 -26.22 0.22
CA ILE A 138 -25.42 -25.79 -0.84
C ILE A 138 -25.00 -26.37 -2.21
N ALA A 139 -23.70 -26.40 -2.52
CA ALA A 139 -23.15 -26.97 -3.75
C ALA A 139 -23.41 -28.48 -3.86
N SER A 140 -23.53 -29.18 -2.74
CA SER A 140 -23.92 -30.59 -2.66
C SER A 140 -25.41 -30.85 -2.98
N GLY A 141 -26.18 -29.80 -3.31
CA GLY A 141 -27.58 -29.88 -3.74
C GLY A 141 -28.62 -29.71 -2.63
N TYR A 142 -28.21 -29.37 -1.41
CA TYR A 142 -29.14 -29.15 -0.29
C TYR A 142 -29.83 -27.78 -0.36
N SER A 143 -31.08 -27.72 0.12
CA SER A 143 -31.88 -26.48 0.13
C SER A 143 -31.36 -25.49 1.17
N TYR A 144 -31.51 -24.19 0.90
CA TYR A 144 -31.27 -23.10 1.86
C TYR A 144 -32.01 -23.27 3.19
N SER A 145 -33.18 -23.92 3.18
CA SER A 145 -33.94 -24.25 4.40
C SER A 145 -33.26 -25.32 5.25
N GLN A 146 -32.62 -26.31 4.62
CA GLN A 146 -31.86 -27.36 5.29
C GLN A 146 -30.55 -26.80 5.85
N ALA A 147 -29.87 -25.94 5.07
CA ALA A 147 -28.69 -25.23 5.54
C ALA A 147 -29.00 -24.34 6.75
N ALA A 148 -30.14 -23.64 6.78
CA ALA A 148 -30.57 -22.83 7.91
C ALA A 148 -30.71 -23.63 9.21
N ARG A 149 -31.22 -24.86 9.12
CA ARG A 149 -31.34 -25.77 10.25
C ARG A 149 -29.97 -26.32 10.69
N CYS A 150 -29.12 -26.70 9.73
CA CYS A 150 -27.80 -27.25 10.03
C CYS A 150 -26.87 -26.22 10.69
N PHE A 151 -26.81 -25.01 10.13
CA PHE A 151 -25.90 -23.95 10.58
C PHE A 151 -26.51 -22.98 11.60
N HIS A 152 -27.76 -23.20 12.01
CA HIS A 152 -28.48 -22.38 13.01
C HIS A 152 -28.47 -20.87 12.66
N ARG A 153 -28.67 -20.56 11.37
CA ARG A 153 -28.74 -19.20 10.84
C ARG A 153 -30.04 -18.99 10.08
N PRO A 154 -30.62 -17.78 10.10
CA PRO A 154 -31.83 -17.53 9.33
C PRO A 154 -31.56 -17.62 7.82
N ILE A 155 -32.55 -18.13 7.08
CA ILE A 155 -32.45 -18.43 5.64
C ILE A 155 -31.93 -17.23 4.83
N HIS A 156 -32.44 -16.02 5.11
CA HIS A 156 -32.02 -14.81 4.41
C HIS A 156 -30.53 -14.49 4.60
N LYS A 157 -29.93 -14.81 5.77
CA LYS A 157 -28.49 -14.63 5.98
C LYS A 157 -27.69 -15.64 5.18
N ILE A 158 -28.14 -16.90 5.10
CA ILE A 158 -27.45 -17.92 4.30
C ILE A 158 -27.48 -17.57 2.82
N ARG A 159 -28.64 -17.18 2.27
CA ARG A 159 -28.74 -16.70 0.88
C ARG A 159 -27.78 -15.54 0.62
N LYS A 160 -27.79 -14.54 1.51
CA LYS A 160 -26.88 -13.39 1.41
C LYS A 160 -25.40 -13.79 1.47
N LEU A 161 -25.03 -14.80 2.26
CA LEU A 161 -23.64 -15.28 2.32
C LEU A 161 -23.21 -15.97 1.03
N VAL A 162 -24.07 -16.82 0.47
CA VAL A 162 -23.81 -17.50 -0.81
C VAL A 162 -23.69 -16.46 -1.93
N GLU A 163 -24.63 -15.53 -2.03
CA GLU A 163 -24.59 -14.44 -3.01
C GLU A 163 -23.34 -13.56 -2.87
N LEU A 164 -22.93 -13.26 -1.63
CA LEU A 164 -21.70 -12.51 -1.37
C LEU A 164 -20.48 -13.32 -1.78
N ASN A 165 -20.45 -14.62 -1.50
CA ASN A 165 -19.34 -15.50 -1.88
C ASN A 165 -19.18 -15.58 -3.40
N ASP A 166 -20.29 -15.73 -4.14
CA ASP A 166 -20.28 -15.76 -5.60
C ASP A 166 -19.77 -14.44 -6.19
N LYS A 167 -20.05 -13.32 -5.51
CA LYS A 167 -19.55 -11.98 -5.86
C LYS A 167 -18.12 -11.71 -5.38
N GLY A 168 -17.45 -12.66 -4.73
CA GLY A 168 -16.08 -12.50 -4.20
C GLY A 168 -15.99 -11.75 -2.85
N GLY A 169 -17.10 -11.67 -2.11
CA GLY A 169 -17.23 -11.05 -0.79
C GLY A 169 -17.90 -9.67 -0.81
N SER A 170 -18.11 -9.10 0.39
CA SER A 170 -18.56 -7.72 0.54
C SER A 170 -17.50 -6.72 0.08
N THR A 171 -17.91 -5.48 -0.20
CA THR A 171 -17.00 -4.36 -0.51
C THR A 171 -15.89 -4.20 0.52
N ILE A 172 -16.22 -4.36 1.81
CA ILE A 172 -15.24 -4.27 2.91
C ILE A 172 -14.28 -5.45 2.88
N SER A 173 -14.77 -6.67 2.62
CA SER A 173 -13.92 -7.86 2.48
C SER A 173 -12.96 -7.72 1.30
N LYS A 174 -13.44 -7.26 0.15
CA LYS A 174 -12.61 -6.99 -1.04
C LYS A 174 -11.55 -5.94 -0.76
N LEU A 175 -11.91 -4.83 -0.09
CA LEU A 175 -10.96 -3.79 0.30
C LEU A 175 -9.89 -4.34 1.25
N ARG A 176 -10.27 -5.20 2.18
CA ARG A 176 -9.32 -5.88 3.09
C ARG A 176 -8.35 -6.76 2.31
N GLN A 177 -8.86 -7.58 1.39
CA GLN A 177 -8.02 -8.43 0.53
C GLN A 177 -7.05 -7.64 -0.34
N ILE A 178 -7.47 -6.46 -0.83
CA ILE A 178 -6.58 -5.54 -1.56
C ILE A 178 -5.49 -5.00 -0.62
N ASN A 179 -5.86 -4.55 0.59
CA ASN A 179 -4.91 -4.05 1.58
C ASN A 179 -3.87 -5.11 1.96
N ASP A 180 -4.33 -6.33 2.29
CA ASP A 180 -3.48 -7.45 2.68
C ASP A 180 -2.52 -7.83 1.53
N TYR A 181 -3.01 -7.86 0.29
CA TYR A 181 -2.17 -8.10 -0.89
C TYR A 181 -1.10 -7.02 -1.07
N CYS A 182 -1.48 -5.75 -0.99
CA CYS A 182 -0.53 -4.64 -1.07
C CYS A 182 0.52 -4.71 0.03
N LYS A 183 0.14 -5.14 1.24
CA LYS A 183 1.06 -5.29 2.37
C LYS A 183 2.08 -6.40 2.13
N ILE A 184 1.64 -7.57 1.66
CA ILE A 184 2.54 -8.67 1.28
C ILE A 184 3.54 -8.20 0.22
N LYS A 185 3.06 -7.55 -0.85
CA LYS A 185 3.93 -7.03 -1.91
C LYS A 185 4.90 -5.95 -1.41
N PHE A 186 4.42 -5.09 -0.52
CA PHE A 186 5.25 -4.07 0.11
C PHE A 186 6.41 -4.71 0.89
N ASP A 187 6.12 -5.72 1.71
CA ASP A 187 7.13 -6.40 2.52
C ASP A 187 8.12 -7.17 1.66
N GLU A 188 7.67 -7.87 0.60
CA GLU A 188 8.53 -8.53 -0.39
C GLU A 188 9.48 -7.54 -1.08
N PHE A 189 8.98 -6.38 -1.50
CA PHE A 189 9.81 -5.38 -2.16
C PHE A 189 10.78 -4.73 -1.17
N ARG A 190 10.33 -4.50 0.07
CA ARG A 190 11.18 -3.89 1.08
C ARG A 190 12.29 -4.83 1.53
N SER A 191 12.02 -6.13 1.67
CA SER A 191 13.06 -7.14 1.96
C SER A 191 14.10 -7.24 0.84
N ASN A 192 13.70 -6.90 -0.40
CA ASN A 192 14.61 -6.88 -1.55
C ASN A 192 15.34 -5.53 -1.72
N GLY A 193 15.23 -4.60 -0.77
CA GLY A 193 15.84 -3.27 -0.88
C GLY A 193 15.29 -2.44 -2.03
N ALA A 194 14.05 -2.69 -2.48
CA ALA A 194 13.44 -1.92 -3.55
C ALA A 194 12.86 -0.61 -3.02
N ILE A 195 13.03 0.46 -3.80
CA ILE A 195 12.39 1.76 -3.53
C ILE A 195 10.92 1.66 -3.93
N ILE A 196 10.02 1.87 -2.97
CA ILE A 196 8.58 1.77 -3.19
C ILE A 196 7.98 3.18 -3.20
N HIS A 197 7.40 3.55 -4.34
CA HIS A 197 6.66 4.79 -4.49
C HIS A 197 5.14 4.57 -4.35
N TYR A 198 4.39 5.64 -4.10
CA TYR A 198 2.94 5.54 -3.92
C TYR A 198 2.23 4.97 -5.15
N TRP A 199 2.68 5.32 -6.36
CA TRP A 199 2.11 4.81 -7.61
C TRP A 199 2.32 3.31 -7.78
N THR A 200 3.39 2.76 -7.20
CA THR A 200 3.65 1.31 -7.17
C THR A 200 2.56 0.60 -6.35
N ILE A 201 2.24 1.14 -5.18
CA ILE A 201 1.17 0.61 -4.33
C ILE A 201 -0.19 0.75 -5.03
N GLN A 202 -0.44 1.87 -5.73
CA GLN A 202 -1.65 2.05 -6.53
C GLN A 202 -1.77 1.01 -7.65
N ALA A 203 -0.66 0.68 -8.32
CA ALA A 203 -0.63 -0.35 -9.36
C ALA A 203 -1.01 -1.72 -8.78
N TRP A 204 -0.36 -2.15 -7.68
CA TRP A 204 -0.71 -3.41 -7.01
C TRP A 204 -2.16 -3.46 -6.56
N ALA A 205 -2.70 -2.36 -6.05
CA ALA A 205 -4.09 -2.28 -5.60
C ALA A 205 -5.07 -2.44 -6.78
N ARG A 206 -4.78 -1.80 -7.92
CA ARG A 206 -5.58 -1.95 -9.15
C ARG A 206 -5.51 -3.37 -9.69
N ASP A 207 -4.32 -3.97 -9.77
CA ASP A 207 -4.14 -5.34 -10.25
C ASP A 207 -4.96 -6.33 -9.41
N LYS A 208 -4.94 -6.15 -8.07
CA LYS A 208 -5.74 -6.99 -7.18
C LYS A 208 -7.24 -6.72 -7.30
N ALA A 209 -7.65 -5.46 -7.50
CA ALA A 209 -9.06 -5.12 -7.70
C ALA A 209 -9.64 -5.74 -8.98
N VAL A 210 -8.86 -5.76 -10.07
CA VAL A 210 -9.21 -6.46 -11.31
C VAL A 210 -9.38 -7.95 -11.04
N ALA A 211 -8.45 -8.57 -10.31
CA ALA A 211 -8.55 -10.00 -9.96
C ALA A 211 -9.77 -10.33 -9.07
N LEU A 212 -10.29 -9.37 -8.30
CA LEU A 212 -11.47 -9.52 -7.43
C LEU A 212 -12.78 -9.08 -8.09
N ASN A 213 -12.77 -8.76 -9.38
CA ASN A 213 -13.90 -8.19 -10.12
C ASN A 213 -14.54 -7.02 -9.34
N TYR A 214 -13.71 -6.07 -8.90
CA TYR A 214 -14.16 -4.89 -8.17
C TYR A 214 -13.92 -3.61 -8.98
N PRO A 215 -14.77 -3.33 -9.99
CA PRO A 215 -14.54 -2.25 -10.96
C PRO A 215 -14.64 -0.85 -10.33
N ASP A 216 -15.42 -0.69 -9.27
CA ASP A 216 -15.63 0.60 -8.60
C ASP A 216 -14.45 1.00 -7.71
N PHE A 217 -13.45 0.12 -7.55
CA PHE A 217 -12.29 0.41 -6.73
C PHE A 217 -11.40 1.48 -7.37
N LYS A 218 -11.23 2.59 -6.66
CA LYS A 218 -10.26 3.63 -6.99
C LYS A 218 -9.06 3.53 -6.06
N ALA A 219 -7.88 3.34 -6.63
CA ALA A 219 -6.60 3.44 -5.91
C ALA A 219 -6.24 4.91 -5.63
N SER A 220 -7.11 5.63 -4.91
CA SER A 220 -6.97 7.06 -4.62
C SER A 220 -5.81 7.33 -3.65
N LEU A 221 -5.41 8.60 -3.53
CA LEU A 221 -4.43 9.02 -2.52
C LEU A 221 -4.95 8.74 -1.10
N SER A 222 -6.24 8.90 -0.85
CA SER A 222 -6.88 8.58 0.44
C SER A 222 -6.74 7.08 0.78
N PHE A 223 -6.87 6.19 -0.22
CA PHE A 223 -6.59 4.76 -0.02
C PHE A 223 -5.14 4.53 0.41
N ILE A 224 -4.18 5.19 -0.24
CA ILE A 224 -2.75 5.06 0.09
C ILE A 224 -2.46 5.58 1.50
N ALA A 225 -3.01 6.74 1.87
CA ALA A 225 -2.87 7.30 3.21
C ALA A 225 -3.41 6.33 4.27
N ARG A 226 -4.60 5.78 4.05
CA ARG A 226 -5.20 4.77 4.95
C ARG A 226 -4.37 3.49 5.01
N PHE A 227 -3.87 3.01 3.88
CA PHE A 227 -2.99 1.83 3.80
C PHE A 227 -1.70 2.03 4.59
N LYS A 228 -1.05 3.19 4.44
CA LYS A 228 0.15 3.56 5.19
C LYS A 228 -0.14 3.59 6.70
N ARG A 229 -1.20 4.32 7.09
CA ARG A 229 -1.61 4.47 8.50
C ARG A 229 -1.95 3.13 9.14
N SER A 230 -2.72 2.27 8.46
CA SER A 230 -3.11 0.95 8.98
C SER A 230 -1.93 0.00 9.16
N ASN A 231 -0.91 0.13 8.31
CA ASN A 231 0.27 -0.74 8.31
C ASN A 231 1.51 -0.09 8.96
N ARG A 232 1.35 1.09 9.60
CA ARG A 232 2.45 1.86 10.22
C ARG A 232 3.64 2.10 9.28
N ILE A 233 3.34 2.34 8.01
CA ILE A 233 4.33 2.66 6.98
C ILE A 233 4.49 4.18 6.96
N VAL A 234 5.72 4.64 7.20
CA VAL A 234 6.10 6.05 7.14
C VAL A 234 6.92 6.33 5.88
N GLY A 235 6.90 7.57 5.40
CA GLY A 235 7.84 8.01 4.38
C GLY A 235 9.24 8.00 4.97
N ARG A 236 10.18 7.31 4.31
CA ARG A 236 11.58 7.32 4.69
C ARG A 236 12.40 7.88 3.56
N LYS A 237 13.38 8.72 3.91
CA LYS A 237 14.36 9.22 2.96
C LYS A 237 15.55 8.28 2.98
N ILE A 238 15.95 7.83 1.79
CA ILE A 238 17.19 7.06 1.64
C ILE A 238 18.34 8.06 1.79
N THR A 239 19.15 7.88 2.83
CA THR A 239 20.29 8.77 3.14
C THR A 239 21.59 8.19 2.62
N ARG A 240 21.75 6.86 2.68
CA ARG A 240 22.94 6.15 2.21
C ARG A 240 22.58 4.75 1.69
N PHE A 241 23.26 4.33 0.61
CA PHE A 241 23.28 2.94 0.19
C PHE A 241 24.51 2.29 0.81
N VAL A 242 24.31 1.22 1.58
CA VAL A 242 25.40 0.50 2.23
C VAL A 242 25.46 -0.92 1.71
N THR A 243 26.66 -1.39 1.47
CA THR A 243 26.91 -2.79 1.16
C THR A 243 27.05 -3.57 2.46
N ARG A 244 26.64 -4.85 2.45
CA ARG A 244 26.83 -5.73 3.61
C ARG A 244 28.29 -5.81 4.08
N GLY A 245 29.26 -5.68 3.16
CA GLY A 245 30.68 -5.62 3.50
C GLY A 245 31.09 -4.37 4.26
N GLU A 246 30.41 -3.24 4.03
CA GLU A 246 30.62 -2.02 4.82
C GLU A 246 30.02 -2.15 6.23
N ILE A 247 28.89 -2.85 6.37
CA ILE A 247 28.24 -3.11 7.67
C ILE A 247 29.09 -4.10 8.49
N GLU A 248 29.47 -5.23 7.90
CA GLU A 248 30.31 -6.24 8.56
C GLU A 248 31.75 -5.72 8.78
N GLY A 249 32.20 -4.80 7.92
CA GLY A 249 33.48 -4.10 8.04
C GLY A 249 33.46 -2.98 9.09
N GLU A 250 32.30 -2.47 9.48
CA GLU A 250 32.17 -1.39 10.46
C GLU A 250 32.76 -1.79 11.81
N ASP A 251 32.45 -3.00 12.28
CA ASP A 251 33.02 -3.55 13.51
C ASP A 251 34.55 -3.67 13.43
N ALA A 252 35.07 -4.10 12.26
CA ALA A 252 36.51 -4.20 12.03
C ALA A 252 37.19 -2.82 11.96
N ILE A 253 36.52 -1.82 11.37
CA ILE A 253 36.98 -0.43 11.30
C ILE A 253 36.97 0.18 12.70
N LEU A 254 35.90 -0.03 13.49
CA LEU A 254 35.81 0.44 14.87
C LEU A 254 36.88 -0.19 15.75
N GLU A 255 37.13 -1.50 15.59
CA GLU A 255 38.18 -2.19 16.33
C GLU A 255 39.58 -1.70 15.92
N SER A 256 39.83 -1.51 14.62
CA SER A 256 41.07 -0.92 14.12
C SER A 256 41.28 0.51 14.63
N ALA A 257 40.23 1.33 14.66
CA ALA A 257 40.28 2.68 15.21
C ALA A 257 40.60 2.67 16.72
N ARG A 258 39.99 1.77 17.49
CA ARG A 258 40.32 1.57 18.91
C ARG A 258 41.78 1.18 19.11
N GLN A 259 42.28 0.23 18.31
CA GLN A 259 43.67 -0.20 18.37
C GLN A 259 44.63 0.95 18.03
N PHE A 260 44.31 1.74 17.02
CA PHE A 260 45.08 2.93 16.66
C PHE A 260 45.13 3.94 17.81
N VAL A 261 43.98 4.33 18.37
CA VAL A 261 43.91 5.25 19.52
C VAL A 261 44.71 4.71 20.71
N ASN A 262 44.57 3.42 21.04
CA ASN A 262 45.34 2.80 22.11
C ASN A 262 46.85 2.84 21.84
N SER A 263 47.27 2.64 20.59
CA SER A 263 48.68 2.70 20.20
C SER A 263 49.26 4.11 20.32
N VAL A 264 48.49 5.14 19.94
CA VAL A 264 48.88 6.55 20.06
C VAL A 264 48.97 6.95 21.53
N ASN A 265 47.94 6.64 22.33
CA ASN A 265 47.93 6.93 23.77
C ASN A 265 49.09 6.23 24.50
N SER A 266 49.43 4.99 24.10
CA SER A 266 50.58 4.27 24.66
C SER A 266 51.91 4.92 24.26
N LEU A 267 52.01 5.46 23.04
CA LEU A 267 53.19 6.18 22.58
C LEU A 267 53.37 7.49 23.34
N GLU A 268 52.30 8.27 23.54
CA GLU A 268 52.30 9.50 24.33
C GLU A 268 52.78 9.24 25.77
N GLN A 269 52.24 8.20 26.41
CA GLN A 269 52.60 7.83 27.77
C GLN A 269 54.03 7.28 27.90
N SER A 270 54.53 6.55 26.89
CA SER A 270 55.85 5.92 26.94
C SER A 270 56.99 6.84 26.50
N ALA A 271 56.73 7.79 25.61
CA ALA A 271 57.71 8.73 25.11
C ALA A 271 57.71 10.07 25.88
N GLU A 272 56.85 10.22 26.89
CA GLU A 272 56.74 11.43 27.73
C GLU A 272 56.62 12.70 26.86
N ILE A 273 55.89 12.57 25.75
CA ILE A 273 55.69 13.65 24.78
C ILE A 273 54.74 14.65 25.42
N ASP A 274 55.23 15.86 25.63
CA ASP A 274 54.43 16.98 26.13
C ASP A 274 53.35 17.33 25.10
N GLU A 275 52.12 17.53 25.58
CA GLU A 275 50.92 17.79 24.76
C GLU A 275 51.13 19.00 23.84
N ASP A 276 51.97 19.96 24.24
CA ASP A 276 52.33 21.15 23.48
C ASP A 276 53.10 20.86 22.16
N PHE A 277 53.60 19.63 21.98
CA PHE A 277 54.28 19.19 20.75
C PHE A 277 53.43 18.31 19.83
N ILE A 278 52.13 18.12 20.15
CA ILE A 278 51.20 17.37 19.32
C ILE A 278 50.48 18.34 18.36
N PHE A 279 50.94 18.38 17.11
CA PHE A 279 50.36 19.26 16.10
C PHE A 279 49.33 18.52 15.24
N ASN A 280 48.08 19.00 15.25
CA ASN A 280 47.09 18.57 14.27
C ASN A 280 47.37 19.26 12.92
N THR A 281 47.72 18.49 11.91
CA THR A 281 48.06 18.98 10.57
C THR A 281 46.88 18.95 9.59
N ASP A 282 45.64 18.74 10.07
CA ASP A 282 44.45 18.78 9.21
C ASP A 282 44.24 20.19 8.61
N HIS A 283 44.69 20.35 7.37
CA HIS A 283 44.46 21.53 6.56
C HIS A 283 43.05 21.47 5.98
N ARG A 284 42.08 22.08 6.66
CA ARG A 284 40.77 22.35 6.04
C ARG A 284 40.98 23.31 4.86
N ARG A 285 40.76 22.83 3.64
CA ARG A 285 40.72 23.66 2.44
C ARG A 285 39.56 24.65 2.57
N TRP A 286 39.86 25.91 2.87
CA TRP A 286 38.89 27.00 2.83
C TRP A 286 38.58 27.31 1.36
N ASN A 287 37.39 26.93 0.88
CA ASN A 287 36.87 27.46 -0.37
C ASN A 287 36.47 28.93 -0.15
N MET A 288 37.27 29.86 -0.66
CA MET A 288 36.80 31.23 -0.87
C MET A 288 35.78 31.23 -2.01
N ARG A 289 34.69 31.97 -1.77
CA ARG A 289 33.52 32.15 -2.64
C ARG A 289 33.88 32.59 -4.05
#